data_AF-D3EGS1-F1
#
_entry.id   AF-D3EGS1-F1
#
_cell.length_a   1.000
_cell.length_b   1.000
_cell.length_c   1.000
_cell.angle_alpha   90.00
_cell.angle_beta   90.00
_cell.angle_gamma   90.00
#
_symmetry.space_group_name_H-M   'P 1'
#
loop_
_entity.id
_entity.type
_entity.pdbx_description
1 polymer ?
#
loop_
_entity_poly.entity_id
_entity_poly.type
_entity_poly.pdbx_seq_one_letter_code
_entity_poly.pdbx_strand_id
1 'polypeptide(L)'
;MYIPYHPMGMQQQTALPHARKAHHPTSPYQMLFHWNRLDWNFPNVAMKQRFELHQYWKHCMPAGVKVDRQGRFYVSVPRWAEGVPATLNTIVMVNGKPVLNAFPSWEWNTPGDVRALQSVLGYEIDEHNRMWILDQGKIAYNTSPEGSQKLVIWDLSANRLIDSIVIPDDIAPPRTSFLNDIVVDNRNGYAYITDSGSGWPDHEVYGGIIVYNMRTKRFRRVLDSHYSTQDVPRFRFEIDSEPVYRNKPVRIGADGIALAADRETLFYCQVTGRNLYAIDTGLLRNFDTPDPLIRNSVQALGSKGTTTDGMYADNQGHVFYTMLEGKGIGYYSPCTRSFHKLLSDDRMLWVDGVAFDQRGSIIFNNNRLHRMFGEPQNIDWDDPYNLIIWRAYIGRDVKSYLYG
;
A
#
# COMPACT_ATOMS: atom_id res chain seq x y z
N MET A 1 -17.28 -66.42 -53.05
CA MET A 1 -16.30 -66.86 -54.07
C MET A 1 -15.32 -65.70 -54.27
N TYR A 2 -14.03 -65.94 -54.05
CA TYR A 2 -12.86 -65.08 -54.28
C TYR A 2 -12.61 -63.81 -53.40
N ILE A 3 -11.45 -63.86 -52.74
CA ILE A 3 -10.61 -62.88 -52.00
C ILE A 3 -9.62 -62.22 -53.03
N PRO A 4 -8.78 -61.17 -52.79
CA PRO A 4 -8.53 -60.22 -51.66
C PRO A 4 -8.49 -58.71 -52.06
N TYR A 5 -8.27 -57.78 -51.12
CA TYR A 5 -7.16 -56.79 -51.21
C TYR A 5 -6.84 -56.14 -49.83
N HIS A 6 -5.57 -55.79 -49.64
CA HIS A 6 -4.87 -55.48 -48.38
C HIS A 6 -5.32 -54.21 -47.60
N PRO A 7 -5.06 -54.15 -46.28
CA PRO A 7 -5.30 -52.99 -45.43
C PRO A 7 -4.12 -51.99 -45.45
N MET A 8 -4.43 -50.68 -45.49
CA MET A 8 -3.47 -49.60 -45.29
C MET A 8 -3.71 -48.89 -43.95
N GLY A 9 -2.65 -48.78 -43.14
CA GLY A 9 -2.35 -47.60 -42.32
C GLY A 9 -3.04 -47.46 -40.96
N MET A 10 -2.39 -47.94 -39.89
CA MET A 10 -2.51 -47.29 -38.58
C MET A 10 -1.63 -46.03 -38.60
N GLN A 11 -2.25 -44.85 -38.55
CA GLN A 11 -1.58 -43.62 -38.16
C GLN A 11 -1.89 -43.31 -36.70
N GLN A 12 -0.82 -43.16 -35.93
CA GLN A 12 -0.82 -42.76 -34.53
C GLN A 12 -1.48 -41.39 -34.35
N GLN A 13 -2.44 -41.32 -33.43
CA GLN A 13 -2.98 -40.05 -32.92
C GLN A 13 -1.88 -39.32 -32.15
N THR A 14 -1.25 -38.34 -32.79
CA THR A 14 -0.40 -37.36 -32.13
C THR A 14 -1.26 -36.36 -31.38
N ALA A 15 -0.97 -36.22 -30.08
CA ALA A 15 -1.59 -35.26 -29.18
C ALA A 15 -1.46 -33.81 -29.69
N LEU A 16 -2.57 -33.08 -29.64
CA LEU A 16 -2.64 -31.65 -29.93
C LEU A 16 -1.84 -30.87 -28.87
N PRO A 17 -0.89 -30.00 -29.26
CA PRO A 17 -0.23 -29.13 -28.30
C PRO A 17 -1.19 -28.03 -27.83
N HIS A 18 -1.11 -27.76 -26.52
CA HIS A 18 -1.84 -26.74 -25.79
C HIS A 18 -1.97 -25.41 -26.55
N ALA A 19 -3.20 -24.90 -26.59
CA ALA A 19 -3.50 -23.55 -27.04
C ALA A 19 -2.63 -22.54 -26.28
N ARG A 20 -1.81 -21.79 -27.03
CA ARG A 20 -1.12 -20.60 -26.53
C ARG A 20 -2.17 -19.64 -25.98
N LYS A 21 -2.10 -19.36 -24.67
CA LYS A 21 -2.85 -18.26 -24.04
C LYS A 21 -2.59 -16.98 -24.85
N ALA A 22 -3.66 -16.26 -25.18
CA ALA A 22 -3.58 -14.98 -25.87
C ALA A 22 -2.64 -14.03 -25.11
N HIS A 23 -1.62 -13.51 -25.80
CA HIS A 23 -0.84 -12.39 -25.30
C HIS A 23 -1.74 -11.15 -25.30
N HIS A 24 -2.30 -10.83 -24.13
CA HIS A 24 -2.70 -9.46 -23.86
C HIS A 24 -1.43 -8.60 -23.94
N PRO A 25 -1.43 -7.46 -24.66
CA PRO A 25 -0.28 -6.56 -24.68
C PRO A 25 -0.06 -6.05 -23.26
N THR A 26 0.94 -6.61 -22.58
CA THR A 26 1.35 -6.17 -21.25
C THR A 26 2.06 -4.83 -21.39
N SER A 27 1.66 -3.83 -20.60
CA SER A 27 2.44 -2.60 -20.48
C SER A 27 3.89 -2.96 -20.14
N PRO A 28 4.91 -2.39 -20.81
CA PRO A 28 6.30 -2.71 -20.50
C PRO A 28 6.61 -2.28 -19.06
N TYR A 29 7.10 -3.22 -18.26
CA TYR A 29 7.48 -3.01 -16.87
C TYR A 29 8.91 -3.49 -16.60
N GLN A 30 9.57 -2.89 -15.61
CA GLN A 30 10.95 -3.20 -15.21
C GLN A 30 11.13 -3.09 -13.69
N MET A 31 12.12 -3.82 -13.16
CA MET A 31 12.58 -3.66 -11.78
C MET A 31 13.52 -2.45 -11.72
N LEU A 32 13.23 -1.48 -10.85
CA LEU A 32 14.12 -0.35 -10.58
C LEU A 32 15.12 -0.69 -9.48
N PHE A 33 14.62 -1.28 -8.40
CA PHE A 33 15.41 -1.68 -7.24
C PHE A 33 14.93 -3.03 -6.76
N HIS A 34 15.84 -3.84 -6.24
CA HIS A 34 15.50 -5.10 -5.61
C HIS A 34 16.49 -5.41 -4.49
N TRP A 35 16.01 -6.18 -3.51
CA TRP A 35 16.77 -6.62 -2.35
C TRP A 35 16.41 -8.06 -2.01
N ASN A 36 17.40 -8.82 -1.57
CA ASN A 36 17.13 -10.00 -0.78
C ASN A 36 16.65 -9.62 0.63
N ARG A 37 17.31 -8.63 1.25
CA ARG A 37 16.94 -8.01 2.53
C ARG A 37 17.33 -6.53 2.51
N LEU A 38 16.59 -5.69 3.24
CA LEU A 38 16.92 -4.26 3.35
C LEU A 38 18.22 -4.05 4.14
N ASP A 39 18.98 -3.02 3.75
CA ASP A 39 20.16 -2.54 4.46
C ASP A 39 20.13 -1.01 4.50
N TRP A 40 20.82 -0.43 5.49
CA TRP A 40 20.87 1.00 5.73
C TRP A 40 22.30 1.52 5.67
N ASN A 41 22.45 2.79 5.28
CA ASN A 41 23.70 3.52 5.49
C ASN A 41 23.81 3.97 6.96
N PHE A 42 24.16 3.03 7.84
CA PHE A 42 24.19 3.25 9.28
C PHE A 42 25.09 4.42 9.70
N PRO A 43 24.69 5.20 10.74
CA PRO A 43 25.46 6.36 11.19
C PRO A 43 26.74 5.95 11.94
N ASN A 44 26.81 4.71 12.42
CA ASN A 44 27.99 4.16 13.09
C ASN A 44 28.02 2.62 13.01
N VAL A 45 29.22 2.07 13.22
CA VAL A 45 29.48 0.62 13.13
C VAL A 45 28.74 -0.17 14.21
N ALA A 46 28.57 0.38 15.43
CA ALA A 46 27.90 -0.31 16.53
C ALA A 46 26.42 -0.58 16.22
N MET A 47 25.73 0.39 15.60
CA MET A 47 24.34 0.23 15.18
C MET A 47 24.20 -0.85 14.11
N LYS A 48 25.10 -0.87 13.12
CA LYS A 48 25.14 -1.94 12.10
C LYS A 48 25.40 -3.31 12.73
N GLN A 49 26.37 -3.41 13.64
CA GLN A 49 26.68 -4.66 14.33
C GLN A 49 25.49 -5.17 15.13
N ARG A 50 24.79 -4.30 15.85
CA ARG A 50 23.57 -4.69 16.60
C ARG A 50 22.48 -5.18 15.64
N PHE A 51 22.26 -4.49 14.53
CA PHE A 51 21.27 -4.86 13.52
C PHE A 51 21.54 -6.25 12.92
N GLU A 52 22.80 -6.55 12.61
CA GLU A 52 23.20 -7.86 12.09
C GLU A 52 23.15 -8.95 13.16
N LEU A 53 23.65 -8.67 14.37
CA LEU A 53 23.69 -9.63 15.49
C LEU A 53 22.28 -10.12 15.86
N HIS A 54 21.30 -9.22 15.90
CA HIS A 54 19.91 -9.55 16.26
C HIS A 54 19.07 -9.94 15.03
N GLN A 55 19.67 -9.94 13.84
CA GLN A 55 18.99 -10.22 12.57
C GLN A 55 17.71 -9.39 12.34
N TYR A 56 17.72 -8.12 12.77
CA TYR A 56 16.53 -7.25 12.67
C TYR A 56 16.04 -7.05 11.23
N TRP A 57 16.90 -7.24 10.23
CA TRP A 57 16.54 -7.26 8.81
C TRP A 57 15.42 -8.26 8.48
N LYS A 58 15.24 -9.35 9.25
CA LYS A 58 14.16 -10.32 9.06
C LYS A 58 12.76 -9.73 9.26
N HIS A 59 12.66 -8.62 9.96
CA HIS A 59 11.41 -7.95 10.28
C HIS A 59 11.19 -6.66 9.49
N CYS A 60 12.12 -6.33 8.58
CA CYS A 60 12.08 -5.10 7.81
C CYS A 60 11.37 -5.31 6.47
N MET A 61 10.08 -5.00 6.41
CA MET A 61 9.31 -5.02 5.15
C MET A 61 9.03 -3.59 4.66
N PRO A 62 9.35 -3.27 3.40
CA PRO A 62 8.96 -2.01 2.80
C PRO A 62 7.46 -2.03 2.48
N ALA A 63 6.75 -0.98 2.87
CA ALA A 63 5.30 -0.88 2.67
C ALA A 63 4.92 0.09 1.54
N GLY A 64 5.17 1.39 1.71
CA GLY A 64 4.84 2.40 0.70
C GLY A 64 6.06 2.94 -0.05
N VAL A 65 5.94 3.14 -1.37
CA VAL A 65 6.95 3.81 -2.22
C VAL A 65 6.38 5.06 -2.89
N LYS A 66 7.13 6.18 -2.87
CA LYS A 66 6.82 7.36 -3.70
C LYS A 66 8.07 7.97 -4.28
N VAL A 67 7.88 8.79 -5.32
CA VAL A 67 8.94 9.53 -5.99
C VAL A 67 8.60 11.01 -6.01
N ASP A 68 9.55 11.85 -5.63
CA ASP A 68 9.36 13.31 -5.67
C ASP A 68 9.62 13.89 -7.07
N ARG A 69 9.41 15.21 -7.21
CA ARG A 69 9.60 15.91 -8.48
C ARG A 69 11.06 15.87 -8.98
N GLN A 70 12.02 15.66 -8.08
CA GLN A 70 13.44 15.52 -8.40
C GLN A 70 13.82 14.08 -8.81
N GLY A 71 12.90 13.12 -8.68
CA GLY A 71 13.16 11.71 -8.96
C GLY A 71 13.81 10.96 -7.79
N ARG A 72 13.79 11.51 -6.57
CA ARG A 72 14.22 10.79 -5.37
C ARG A 72 13.12 9.84 -4.93
N PHE A 73 13.49 8.60 -4.66
CA PHE A 73 12.56 7.59 -4.17
C PHE A 73 12.57 7.55 -2.65
N TYR A 74 11.38 7.49 -2.07
CA TYR A 74 11.15 7.33 -0.64
C TYR A 74 10.48 5.98 -0.41
N VAL A 75 10.79 5.36 0.71
CA VAL A 75 10.21 4.09 1.14
C VAL A 75 9.95 4.11 2.63
N SER A 76 8.74 3.69 3.03
CA SER A 76 8.41 3.45 4.43
C SER A 76 8.74 2.01 4.82
N VAL A 77 9.26 1.85 6.03
CA VAL A 77 9.51 0.57 6.69
C VAL A 77 8.87 0.68 8.08
N PRO A 78 7.58 0.37 8.22
CA PRO A 78 6.86 0.49 9.49
C PRO A 78 7.49 -0.39 10.57
N ARG A 79 7.43 0.05 11.83
CA ARG A 79 8.02 -0.66 12.98
C ARG A 79 7.08 -1.74 13.50
N TRP A 80 6.68 -2.69 12.66
CA TRP A 80 5.86 -3.84 13.05
C TRP A 80 6.57 -4.82 13.98
N ALA A 81 7.89 -4.72 14.08
CA ALA A 81 8.70 -5.36 15.11
C ALA A 81 9.75 -4.39 15.65
N GLU A 82 10.38 -4.77 16.75
CA GLU A 82 11.55 -4.05 17.26
C GLU A 82 12.73 -4.12 16.29
N GLY A 83 13.62 -3.13 16.38
CA GLY A 83 14.92 -3.17 15.69
C GLY A 83 14.93 -2.60 14.26
N VAL A 84 13.78 -2.16 13.72
CA VAL A 84 13.73 -1.39 12.47
C VAL A 84 14.46 -0.04 12.65
N PRO A 85 15.59 0.19 11.94
CA PRO A 85 16.48 1.34 12.21
C PRO A 85 15.81 2.70 11.96
N ALA A 86 15.18 2.85 10.81
CA ALA A 86 14.49 4.07 10.40
C ALA A 86 13.21 3.70 9.63
N THR A 87 12.12 4.38 9.96
CA THR A 87 10.78 4.04 9.46
C THR A 87 10.41 4.77 8.17
N LEU A 88 11.04 5.90 7.90
CA LEU A 88 10.93 6.60 6.62
C LEU A 88 12.32 6.81 6.05
N ASN A 89 12.50 6.50 4.77
CA ASN A 89 13.81 6.42 4.15
C ASN A 89 13.81 6.98 2.73
N THR A 90 14.94 7.49 2.28
CA THR A 90 15.27 7.64 0.86
C THR A 90 16.11 6.46 0.37
N ILE A 91 15.95 6.07 -0.89
CA ILE A 91 16.79 5.04 -1.53
C ILE A 91 18.01 5.70 -2.18
N VAL A 92 19.21 5.19 -1.90
CA VAL A 92 20.47 5.63 -2.50
C VAL A 92 21.27 4.44 -3.03
N MET A 93 22.11 4.67 -4.04
CA MET A 93 22.98 3.63 -4.60
C MET A 93 24.36 3.72 -3.96
N VAL A 94 24.80 2.63 -3.32
CA VAL A 94 26.15 2.49 -2.75
C VAL A 94 26.79 1.24 -3.35
N ASN A 95 27.92 1.42 -4.04
CA ASN A 95 28.63 0.34 -4.73
C ASN A 95 27.73 -0.49 -5.66
N GLY A 96 26.85 0.18 -6.41
CA GLY A 96 25.91 -0.46 -7.34
C GLY A 96 24.75 -1.20 -6.70
N LYS A 97 24.58 -1.14 -5.36
CA LYS A 97 23.46 -1.72 -4.64
C LYS A 97 22.56 -0.64 -4.03
N PRO A 98 21.23 -0.82 -4.06
CA PRO A 98 20.33 0.11 -3.39
C PRO A 98 20.40 -0.10 -1.87
N VAL A 99 20.51 0.98 -1.11
CA VAL A 99 20.48 0.99 0.37
C VAL A 99 19.60 2.14 0.87
N LEU A 100 19.17 2.07 2.12
CA LEU A 100 18.29 3.04 2.74
C LEU A 100 19.06 4.09 3.54
N ASN A 101 18.69 5.36 3.34
CA ASN A 101 19.10 6.47 4.19
C ASN A 101 17.88 6.95 4.98
N ALA A 102 18.01 7.08 6.30
CA ALA A 102 16.95 7.62 7.16
C ALA A 102 16.52 9.01 6.68
N PHE A 103 15.21 9.21 6.53
CA PHE A 103 14.62 10.48 6.12
C PHE A 103 13.62 11.00 7.18
N PRO A 104 13.63 12.31 7.50
CA PRO A 104 14.58 13.32 7.00
C PRO A 104 15.98 13.21 7.61
N SER A 105 16.13 12.46 8.70
CA SER A 105 17.42 12.22 9.39
C SER A 105 17.30 11.03 10.34
N TRP A 106 18.43 10.62 10.94
CA TRP A 106 18.44 9.60 12.00
C TRP A 106 17.74 10.09 13.27
N GLU A 107 17.90 11.37 13.62
CA GLU A 107 17.27 12.00 14.78
C GLU A 107 15.74 11.95 14.68
N TRP A 108 15.21 12.27 13.49
CA TRP A 108 13.78 12.17 13.18
C TRP A 108 13.25 10.74 13.09
N ASN A 109 14.13 9.74 13.14
CA ASN A 109 13.79 8.32 13.19
C ASN A 109 14.17 7.71 14.55
N THR A 110 14.26 8.48 15.63
CA THR A 110 14.55 7.93 16.96
C THR A 110 13.32 7.23 17.55
N PRO A 111 13.32 5.89 17.73
CA PRO A 111 12.20 5.19 18.35
C PRO A 111 12.05 5.61 19.83
N GLY A 112 10.82 5.83 20.27
CA GLY A 112 10.47 6.22 21.64
C GLY A 112 10.44 7.73 21.90
N ASP A 113 11.04 8.57 21.06
CA ASP A 113 10.86 10.03 21.14
C ASP A 113 9.60 10.43 20.37
N VAL A 114 8.49 10.69 21.05
CA VAL A 114 7.18 11.01 20.43
C VAL A 114 7.22 12.20 19.45
N ARG A 115 8.23 13.07 19.54
CA ARG A 115 8.45 14.20 18.61
C ARG A 115 9.03 13.73 17.27
N ALA A 116 9.69 12.58 17.25
CA ALA A 116 10.23 11.92 16.06
C ALA A 116 9.23 10.91 15.47
N LEU A 117 9.56 10.35 14.30
CA LEU A 117 8.75 9.35 13.61
C LEU A 117 8.84 7.99 14.31
N GLN A 118 7.69 7.43 14.67
CA GLN A 118 7.59 6.17 15.41
C GLN A 118 7.36 4.96 14.50
N SER A 119 6.39 5.03 13.60
CA SER A 119 6.12 4.00 12.60
C SER A 119 5.32 4.59 11.46
N VAL A 120 6.02 4.98 10.40
CA VAL A 120 5.39 5.48 9.17
C VAL A 120 4.96 4.29 8.33
N LEU A 121 3.68 4.24 7.96
CA LEU A 121 3.16 3.30 6.98
C LEU A 121 2.85 4.06 5.68
N GLY A 122 1.73 4.77 5.65
CA GLY A 122 1.35 5.62 4.53
C GLY A 122 1.94 7.02 4.59
N TYR A 123 2.00 7.64 3.43
CA TYR A 123 2.35 9.04 3.26
C TYR A 123 1.82 9.52 1.90
N GLU A 124 1.95 10.80 1.57
CA GLU A 124 1.68 11.34 0.24
C GLU A 124 2.71 12.41 -0.12
N ILE A 125 3.08 12.53 -1.39
CA ILE A 125 3.87 13.65 -1.89
C ILE A 125 2.98 14.48 -2.81
N ASP A 126 2.67 15.69 -2.37
CA ASP A 126 1.71 16.54 -3.08
C ASP A 126 2.33 17.31 -4.26
N GLU A 127 1.48 18.00 -5.04
CA GLU A 127 1.89 18.81 -6.20
C GLU A 127 2.78 20.00 -5.83
N HIS A 128 2.81 20.39 -4.55
CA HIS A 128 3.67 21.43 -3.99
C HIS A 128 5.01 20.90 -3.47
N ASN A 129 5.32 19.62 -3.71
CA ASN A 129 6.52 18.95 -3.22
C ASN A 129 6.59 18.93 -1.68
N ARG A 130 5.43 18.81 -1.02
CA ARG A 130 5.32 18.58 0.41
C ARG A 130 5.01 17.11 0.67
N MET A 131 5.70 16.51 1.62
CA MET A 131 5.42 15.16 2.07
C MET A 131 4.48 15.21 3.28
N TRP A 132 3.35 14.54 3.16
CA TRP A 132 2.38 14.31 4.22
C TRP A 132 2.64 12.94 4.81
N ILE A 133 3.33 12.88 5.94
CA ILE A 133 3.81 11.67 6.59
C ILE A 133 2.80 11.26 7.66
N LEU A 134 2.20 10.07 7.51
CA LEU A 134 1.27 9.51 8.48
C LEU A 134 2.02 8.58 9.43
N ASP A 135 2.22 9.03 10.66
CA ASP A 135 2.88 8.25 11.71
C ASP A 135 1.83 7.54 12.57
N GLN A 136 1.89 6.20 12.58
CA GLN A 136 1.00 5.34 13.35
C GLN A 136 1.27 5.39 14.86
N GLY A 137 2.43 5.90 15.28
CA GLY A 137 2.82 5.94 16.69
C GLY A 137 3.22 4.59 17.30
N LYS A 138 3.01 3.49 16.57
CA LYS A 138 2.95 2.13 17.10
C LYS A 138 4.23 1.35 16.77
N ILE A 139 4.96 0.92 17.80
CA ILE A 139 6.18 0.11 17.66
C ILE A 139 5.91 -1.30 18.18
N ALA A 140 6.22 -2.31 17.37
CA ALA A 140 5.98 -3.72 17.66
C ALA A 140 4.53 -3.98 18.10
N TYR A 141 3.59 -3.25 17.46
CA TYR A 141 2.15 -3.25 17.76
C TYR A 141 1.73 -2.92 19.20
N ASN A 142 2.64 -2.38 20.02
CA ASN A 142 2.30 -1.89 21.35
C ASN A 142 1.23 -0.80 21.30
N THR A 143 0.57 -0.51 22.42
CA THR A 143 -0.34 0.64 22.47
C THR A 143 0.45 1.92 22.14
N SER A 144 -0.07 2.74 21.23
CA SER A 144 0.59 3.98 20.82
C SER A 144 0.73 4.91 22.04
N PRO A 145 1.92 5.43 22.36
CA PRO A 145 2.07 6.46 23.38
C PRO A 145 1.29 7.73 23.01
N GLU A 146 0.85 8.50 24.01
CA GLU A 146 0.20 9.80 23.79
C GLU A 146 1.05 10.71 22.89
N GLY A 147 0.43 11.32 21.88
CA GLY A 147 1.10 12.22 20.94
C GLY A 147 1.97 11.52 19.88
N SER A 148 2.07 10.19 19.90
CA SER A 148 2.89 9.46 18.93
C SER A 148 2.22 9.31 17.56
N GLN A 149 0.88 9.23 17.54
CA GLN A 149 0.05 9.26 16.34
C GLN A 149 -0.08 10.68 15.81
N LYS A 150 0.44 10.92 14.60
CA LYS A 150 0.54 12.29 14.08
C LYS A 150 0.63 12.34 12.57
N LEU A 151 0.18 13.47 12.03
CA LEU A 151 0.40 13.89 10.65
C LEU A 151 1.55 14.90 10.63
N VAL A 152 2.67 14.55 9.99
CA VAL A 152 3.82 15.43 9.81
C VAL A 152 3.85 15.94 8.38
N ILE A 153 3.98 17.26 8.21
CA ILE A 153 4.08 17.89 6.89
C ILE A 153 5.51 18.39 6.72
N TRP A 154 6.20 17.91 5.69
CA TRP A 154 7.59 18.23 5.41
C TRP A 154 7.76 18.89 4.04
N ASP A 155 8.47 20.00 3.98
CA ASP A 155 8.87 20.65 2.72
C ASP A 155 10.06 19.89 2.13
N LEU A 156 9.87 19.17 1.02
CA LEU A 156 10.96 18.42 0.38
C LEU A 156 11.94 19.31 -0.38
N SER A 157 11.53 20.55 -0.70
CA SER A 157 12.34 21.51 -1.45
C SER A 157 13.30 22.25 -0.52
N ALA A 158 12.79 22.73 0.62
CA ALA A 158 13.59 23.39 1.65
C ALA A 158 14.16 22.43 2.70
N ASN A 159 13.77 21.15 2.64
CA ASN A 159 14.11 20.11 3.61
C ASN A 159 13.87 20.53 5.08
N ARG A 160 12.64 20.96 5.37
CA ARG A 160 12.26 21.42 6.72
C ARG A 160 10.85 20.99 7.10
N LEU A 161 10.63 20.88 8.41
CA LEU A 161 9.30 20.71 8.98
C LEU A 161 8.42 21.92 8.64
N ILE A 162 7.21 21.66 8.16
CA ILE A 162 6.14 22.64 8.02
C ILE A 162 5.23 22.57 9.26
N ASP A 163 4.76 21.37 9.60
CA ASP A 163 3.84 21.17 10.73
C ASP A 163 3.94 19.74 11.27
N SER A 164 3.56 19.57 12.53
CA SER A 164 3.42 18.27 13.19
C SER A 164 2.15 18.28 14.03
N ILE A 165 1.14 17.55 13.58
CA ILE A 165 -0.22 17.63 14.10
C ILE A 165 -0.55 16.28 14.73
N VAL A 166 -0.71 16.26 16.05
CA VAL A 166 -1.16 15.08 16.79
C VAL A 166 -2.60 14.74 16.37
N ILE A 167 -2.83 13.45 16.08
CA ILE A 167 -4.18 12.92 15.85
C ILE A 167 -4.75 12.56 17.23
N PRO A 168 -5.90 13.14 17.64
CA PRO A 168 -6.48 12.85 18.94
C PRO A 168 -6.86 11.37 19.14
N ASP A 169 -6.73 10.86 20.36
CA ASP A 169 -7.00 9.47 20.70
C ASP A 169 -8.47 9.06 20.47
N ASP A 170 -9.42 9.99 20.54
CA ASP A 170 -10.83 9.74 20.21
C ASP A 170 -11.08 9.58 18.70
N ILE A 171 -10.15 10.07 17.88
CA ILE A 171 -10.16 9.92 16.41
C ILE A 171 -9.39 8.66 15.99
N ALA A 172 -8.24 8.42 16.63
CA ALA A 172 -7.39 7.25 16.41
C ALA A 172 -7.12 6.56 17.76
N PRO A 173 -7.96 5.59 18.17
CA PRO A 173 -7.79 4.92 19.46
C PRO A 173 -6.41 4.24 19.57
N PRO A 174 -5.58 4.55 20.58
CA PRO A 174 -4.17 4.12 20.64
C PRO A 174 -3.92 2.61 20.56
N ARG A 175 -4.89 1.81 21.02
CA ARG A 175 -4.80 0.34 21.01
C ARG A 175 -5.21 -0.26 19.67
N THR A 176 -6.32 0.22 19.10
CA THR A 176 -6.99 -0.45 17.97
C THR A 176 -6.75 0.22 16.62
N SER A 177 -6.44 1.51 16.60
CA SER A 177 -6.13 2.23 15.37
C SER A 177 -4.87 1.70 14.71
N PHE A 178 -4.93 1.64 13.38
CA PHE A 178 -3.84 1.30 12.49
C PHE A 178 -3.94 2.21 11.26
N LEU A 179 -3.40 3.43 11.41
CA LEU A 179 -3.41 4.48 10.39
C LEU A 179 -2.64 4.01 9.15
N ASN A 180 -3.34 3.76 8.06
CA ASN A 180 -2.75 3.06 6.92
C ASN A 180 -2.29 4.01 5.83
N ASP A 181 -3.20 4.44 4.96
CA ASP A 181 -2.89 5.30 3.82
C ASP A 181 -3.52 6.70 3.93
N ILE A 182 -3.01 7.63 3.13
CA ILE A 182 -3.47 9.02 3.06
C ILE A 182 -3.53 9.53 1.61
N VAL A 183 -4.59 10.27 1.30
CA VAL A 183 -4.71 11.09 0.07
C VAL A 183 -4.99 12.55 0.44
N VAL A 184 -4.50 13.47 -0.39
CA VAL A 184 -4.46 14.91 -0.10
C VAL A 184 -5.30 15.69 -1.10
N ASP A 185 -6.19 16.53 -0.58
CA ASP A 185 -7.06 17.43 -1.33
C ASP A 185 -6.67 18.88 -1.06
N ASN A 186 -5.62 19.35 -1.73
CA ASN A 186 -5.19 20.75 -1.65
C ASN A 186 -6.21 21.72 -2.27
N ARG A 187 -7.08 21.26 -3.18
CA ARG A 187 -8.10 22.12 -3.82
C ARG A 187 -9.15 22.56 -2.81
N ASN A 188 -9.56 21.64 -1.93
CA ASN A 188 -10.61 21.92 -0.95
C ASN A 188 -10.07 22.07 0.48
N GLY A 189 -8.79 21.79 0.72
CA GLY A 189 -8.15 21.95 2.01
C GLY A 189 -8.41 20.80 2.98
N TYR A 190 -8.36 19.56 2.49
CA TYR A 190 -8.61 18.35 3.29
C TYR A 190 -7.59 17.24 3.02
N ALA A 191 -7.47 16.30 3.94
CA ALA A 191 -6.85 15.00 3.68
C ALA A 191 -7.74 13.88 4.21
N TYR A 192 -7.66 12.71 3.59
CA TYR A 192 -8.45 11.54 3.96
C TYR A 192 -7.50 10.39 4.26
N ILE A 193 -7.73 9.73 5.39
CA ILE A 193 -6.87 8.68 5.93
C ILE A 193 -7.71 7.43 6.14
N THR A 194 -7.20 6.27 5.72
CA THR A 194 -7.75 4.99 6.15
C THR A 194 -7.19 4.59 7.50
N ASP A 195 -8.07 4.15 8.38
CA ASP A 195 -7.69 3.43 9.59
C ASP A 195 -8.17 2.00 9.44
N SER A 196 -7.22 1.06 9.35
CA SER A 196 -7.56 -0.36 9.18
C SER A 196 -8.14 -0.96 10.44
N GLY A 197 -8.09 -0.27 11.59
CA GLY A 197 -8.65 -0.74 12.85
C GLY A 197 -8.09 -2.07 13.34
N SER A 198 -6.89 -2.41 12.88
CA SER A 198 -6.25 -3.72 13.02
C SER A 198 -4.97 -3.59 13.84
N GLY A 199 -5.01 -2.74 14.88
CA GLY A 199 -3.86 -2.38 15.70
C GLY A 199 -3.19 -3.55 16.43
N TRP A 200 -3.90 -4.68 16.61
CA TRP A 200 -3.44 -5.92 17.22
C TRP A 200 -4.43 -7.07 16.92
N PRO A 201 -4.00 -8.35 16.81
CA PRO A 201 -4.89 -9.46 16.46
C PRO A 201 -5.83 -9.94 17.59
N ASP A 202 -5.81 -9.30 18.77
CA ASP A 202 -6.59 -9.70 19.95
C ASP A 202 -7.94 -8.97 20.10
N HIS A 203 -8.30 -8.12 19.14
CA HIS A 203 -9.56 -7.38 19.13
C HIS A 203 -10.31 -7.55 17.81
N GLU A 204 -11.55 -7.09 17.79
CA GLU A 204 -12.30 -6.94 16.54
C GLU A 204 -11.70 -5.81 15.69
N VAL A 205 -11.86 -5.88 14.37
CA VAL A 205 -11.48 -4.76 13.53
C VAL A 205 -12.36 -3.56 13.90
N TYR A 206 -11.74 -2.38 14.01
CA TYR A 206 -12.40 -1.10 14.22
C TYR A 206 -12.03 -0.14 13.10
N GLY A 207 -12.30 -0.53 11.86
CA GLY A 207 -11.89 0.25 10.70
C GLY A 207 -12.76 1.50 10.50
N GLY A 208 -12.19 2.53 9.87
CA GLY A 208 -12.85 3.80 9.62
C GLY A 208 -12.10 4.67 8.63
N ILE A 209 -12.69 5.83 8.31
CA ILE A 209 -12.03 6.89 7.52
C ILE A 209 -11.87 8.11 8.43
N ILE A 210 -10.69 8.70 8.43
CA ILE A 210 -10.39 9.94 9.17
C ILE A 210 -10.25 11.07 8.16
N VAL A 211 -10.97 12.15 8.38
CA VAL A 211 -10.96 13.37 7.56
C VAL A 211 -10.22 14.46 8.34
N TYR A 212 -9.16 15.00 7.76
CA TYR A 212 -8.43 16.14 8.30
C TYR A 212 -8.82 17.41 7.55
N ASN A 213 -9.24 18.45 8.28
CA ASN A 213 -9.52 19.77 7.73
C ASN A 213 -8.30 20.68 7.94
N MET A 214 -7.61 21.05 6.86
CA MET A 214 -6.35 21.80 6.92
C MET A 214 -6.53 23.22 7.48
N ARG A 215 -7.70 23.85 7.24
CA ARG A 215 -7.98 25.22 7.68
C ARG A 215 -8.22 25.30 9.19
N THR A 216 -9.01 24.36 9.72
CA THR A 216 -9.40 24.34 11.15
C THR A 216 -8.48 23.47 12.00
N LYS A 217 -7.59 22.70 11.37
CA LYS A 217 -6.74 21.68 12.00
C LYS A 217 -7.52 20.63 12.81
N ARG A 218 -8.78 20.39 12.44
CA ARG A 218 -9.64 19.40 13.11
C ARG A 218 -9.65 18.10 12.34
N PHE A 219 -9.69 17.00 13.08
CA PHE A 219 -9.97 15.69 12.53
C PHE A 219 -11.43 15.30 12.79
N ARG A 220 -11.96 14.42 11.95
CA ARG A 220 -13.25 13.76 12.14
C ARG A 220 -13.14 12.32 11.68
N ARG A 221 -13.54 11.39 12.53
CA ARG A 221 -13.71 9.99 12.16
C ARG A 221 -15.12 9.77 11.61
N VAL A 222 -15.22 9.07 10.48
CA VAL A 222 -16.48 8.69 9.83
C VAL A 222 -16.41 7.23 9.39
N LEU A 223 -17.56 6.64 9.08
CA LEU A 223 -17.65 5.22 8.69
C LEU A 223 -17.00 4.28 9.72
N ASP A 224 -17.05 4.69 10.99
CA ASP A 224 -16.52 3.91 12.10
C ASP A 224 -17.32 2.62 12.26
N SER A 225 -16.62 1.48 12.31
CA SER A 225 -17.22 0.14 12.32
C SER A 225 -18.24 -0.09 11.18
N HIS A 226 -18.14 0.63 10.06
CA HIS A 226 -19.01 0.43 8.91
C HIS A 226 -18.62 -0.84 8.15
N TYR A 227 -19.58 -1.57 7.58
CA TYR A 227 -19.29 -2.87 6.92
C TYR A 227 -18.26 -2.77 5.79
N SER A 228 -18.15 -1.61 5.14
CA SER A 228 -17.16 -1.34 4.08
C SER A 228 -15.74 -1.06 4.60
N THR A 229 -15.58 -0.84 5.90
CA THR A 229 -14.30 -0.54 6.54
C THR A 229 -13.84 -1.69 7.44
N GLN A 230 -14.64 -2.75 7.60
CA GLN A 230 -14.30 -3.93 8.41
C GLN A 230 -13.76 -5.09 7.57
N ASP A 231 -13.18 -6.09 8.24
CA ASP A 231 -12.88 -7.37 7.60
C ASP A 231 -14.16 -8.12 7.19
N VAL A 232 -14.14 -8.82 6.06
CA VAL A 232 -15.22 -9.76 5.70
C VAL A 232 -15.10 -11.00 6.61
N PRO A 233 -16.16 -11.37 7.36
CA PRO A 233 -16.07 -12.47 8.32
C PRO A 233 -15.65 -13.79 7.68
N ARG A 234 -14.66 -14.45 8.29
CA ARG A 234 -14.09 -15.75 7.87
C ARG A 234 -13.45 -15.74 6.47
N PHE A 235 -13.22 -14.57 5.89
CA PHE A 235 -12.61 -14.46 4.57
C PHE A 235 -11.17 -14.99 4.59
N ARG A 236 -10.83 -15.81 3.60
CA ARG A 236 -9.48 -16.31 3.38
C ARG A 236 -9.12 -16.07 1.93
N PHE A 237 -7.85 -15.75 1.72
CA PHE A 237 -7.27 -15.58 0.40
C PHE A 237 -5.85 -16.14 0.41
N GLU A 238 -5.38 -16.40 -0.80
CA GLU A 238 -4.10 -17.04 -1.05
C GLU A 238 -3.26 -16.14 -1.92
N ILE A 239 -1.95 -16.17 -1.70
CA ILE A 239 -0.97 -15.56 -2.59
C ILE A 239 -0.05 -16.68 -3.03
N ASP A 240 0.07 -16.85 -4.34
CA ASP A 240 0.89 -17.92 -4.93
C ASP A 240 0.50 -19.33 -4.45
N SER A 241 -0.81 -19.59 -4.39
CA SER A 241 -1.40 -20.85 -3.90
C SER A 241 -1.11 -21.18 -2.42
N GLU A 242 -0.56 -20.23 -1.66
CA GLU A 242 -0.35 -20.38 -0.22
C GLU A 242 -1.33 -19.48 0.55
N PRO A 243 -2.02 -20.00 1.58
CA PRO A 243 -2.85 -19.18 2.44
C PRO A 243 -1.99 -18.18 3.21
N VAL A 244 -2.37 -16.91 3.17
CA VAL A 244 -1.66 -15.82 3.86
C VAL A 244 -1.54 -16.09 5.35
N TYR A 245 -2.54 -16.73 5.96
CA TYR A 245 -2.45 -17.23 7.32
C TYR A 245 -3.12 -18.60 7.40
N ARG A 246 -2.30 -19.63 7.60
CA ARG A 246 -2.71 -21.04 7.64
C ARG A 246 -3.80 -21.30 8.70
N ASN A 247 -3.53 -20.92 9.95
CA ASN A 247 -4.35 -21.34 11.08
C ASN A 247 -5.67 -20.56 11.21
N LYS A 248 -5.67 -19.26 10.88
CA LYS A 248 -6.85 -18.39 11.01
C LYS A 248 -6.90 -17.33 9.90
N PRO A 249 -8.06 -16.74 9.61
CA PRO A 249 -8.15 -15.58 8.73
C PRO A 249 -7.24 -14.42 9.17
N VAL A 250 -6.59 -13.77 8.22
CA VAL A 250 -6.08 -12.40 8.43
C VAL A 250 -7.29 -11.46 8.50
N ARG A 251 -7.24 -10.48 9.39
CA ARG A 251 -8.32 -9.52 9.62
C ARG A 251 -7.74 -8.13 9.51
N ILE A 252 -7.99 -7.49 8.36
CA ILE A 252 -7.54 -6.13 8.06
C ILE A 252 -8.73 -5.38 7.44
N GLY A 253 -9.06 -4.24 8.06
CA GLY A 253 -10.13 -3.34 7.64
C GLY A 253 -9.75 -2.45 6.44
N ALA A 254 -10.28 -1.23 6.42
CA ALA A 254 -10.02 -0.23 5.39
C ALA A 254 -8.52 0.07 5.24
N ASP A 255 -8.04 0.11 4.00
CA ASP A 255 -6.61 0.27 3.72
C ASP A 255 -6.41 1.09 2.44
N GLY A 256 -6.45 0.46 1.27
CA GLY A 256 -6.35 1.15 0.00
C GLY A 256 -7.36 2.28 -0.12
N ILE A 257 -6.85 3.47 -0.44
CA ILE A 257 -7.61 4.71 -0.61
C ILE A 257 -7.11 5.45 -1.86
N ALA A 258 -8.04 6.01 -2.63
CA ALA A 258 -7.72 6.81 -3.80
C ALA A 258 -8.71 7.96 -3.93
N LEU A 259 -8.22 9.13 -4.36
CA LEU A 259 -9.06 10.31 -4.55
C LEU A 259 -9.17 10.64 -6.03
N ALA A 260 -10.39 10.82 -6.53
CA ALA A 260 -10.63 11.19 -7.92
C ALA A 260 -9.88 12.48 -8.31
N ALA A 261 -9.56 12.61 -9.61
CA ALA A 261 -8.89 13.78 -10.18
C ALA A 261 -9.66 15.10 -9.94
N ASP A 262 -10.99 15.04 -9.90
CA ASP A 262 -11.87 16.17 -9.57
C ASP A 262 -12.02 16.43 -8.06
N ARG A 263 -11.54 15.51 -7.21
CA ARG A 263 -11.65 15.50 -5.74
C ARG A 263 -13.06 15.24 -5.20
N GLU A 264 -14.02 14.88 -6.05
CA GLU A 264 -15.42 14.75 -5.65
C GLU A 264 -15.77 13.34 -5.18
N THR A 265 -14.97 12.33 -5.54
CA THR A 265 -15.17 10.93 -5.09
C THR A 265 -13.94 10.39 -4.37
N LEU A 266 -14.15 9.89 -3.15
CA LEU A 266 -13.18 9.07 -2.43
C LEU A 266 -13.48 7.59 -2.67
N PHE A 267 -12.49 6.87 -3.19
CA PHE A 267 -12.52 5.43 -3.34
C PHE A 267 -11.73 4.77 -2.22
N TYR A 268 -12.21 3.65 -1.73
CA TYR A 268 -11.47 2.86 -0.74
C TYR A 268 -11.88 1.39 -0.77
N CYS A 269 -11.07 0.54 -0.14
CA CYS A 269 -11.47 -0.84 0.13
C CYS A 269 -10.85 -1.39 1.42
N GLN A 270 -11.43 -2.47 1.92
CA GLN A 270 -10.77 -3.33 2.90
C GLN A 270 -9.77 -4.29 2.24
N VAL A 271 -8.70 -4.66 2.94
CA VAL A 271 -7.77 -5.72 2.48
C VAL A 271 -8.44 -7.08 2.56
N THR A 272 -9.13 -7.37 3.67
CA THR A 272 -9.86 -8.62 3.88
C THR A 272 -11.23 -8.54 3.19
N GLY A 273 -11.22 -8.39 1.86
CA GLY A 273 -12.39 -8.30 0.99
C GLY A 273 -11.98 -7.97 -0.44
N ARG A 274 -12.93 -8.08 -1.39
CA ARG A 274 -12.66 -7.80 -2.82
C ARG A 274 -13.41 -6.59 -3.37
N ASN A 275 -14.38 -6.05 -2.64
CA ASN A 275 -15.19 -4.94 -3.12
C ASN A 275 -14.41 -3.63 -3.17
N LEU A 276 -14.72 -2.81 -4.17
CA LEU A 276 -14.36 -1.40 -4.22
C LEU A 276 -15.55 -0.56 -3.75
N TYR A 277 -15.29 0.42 -2.89
CA TYR A 277 -16.29 1.35 -2.39
C TYR A 277 -16.00 2.77 -2.84
N ALA A 278 -17.04 3.58 -2.93
CA ALA A 278 -16.94 5.01 -3.22
C ALA A 278 -17.89 5.82 -2.34
N ILE A 279 -17.47 7.05 -2.02
CA ILE A 279 -18.28 8.03 -1.31
C ILE A 279 -17.98 9.45 -1.81
N ASP A 280 -19.03 10.28 -1.84
CA ASP A 280 -18.93 11.71 -2.19
C ASP A 280 -18.15 12.48 -1.11
N THR A 281 -17.10 13.18 -1.50
CA THR A 281 -16.25 13.93 -0.56
C THR A 281 -16.93 15.17 -0.01
N GLY A 282 -17.92 15.75 -0.69
CA GLY A 282 -18.75 16.85 -0.17
C GLY A 282 -19.43 16.48 1.15
N LEU A 283 -19.91 15.24 1.28
CA LEU A 283 -20.48 14.73 2.54
C LEU A 283 -19.44 14.66 3.66
N LEU A 284 -18.19 14.34 3.32
CA LEU A 284 -17.07 14.21 4.27
C LEU A 284 -16.49 15.56 4.68
N ARG A 285 -16.38 16.50 3.72
CA ARG A 285 -15.86 17.86 3.90
C ARG A 285 -16.79 18.71 4.77
N ASN A 286 -18.10 18.46 4.71
CA ASN A 286 -19.05 19.09 5.62
C ASN A 286 -19.09 18.36 6.97
N PHE A 287 -18.45 18.95 7.99
CA PHE A 287 -18.36 18.37 9.33
C PHE A 287 -19.70 18.34 10.08
N ASP A 288 -20.72 19.05 9.59
CA ASP A 288 -22.08 19.04 10.14
C ASP A 288 -22.97 17.94 9.50
N THR A 289 -22.49 17.26 8.44
CA THR A 289 -23.22 16.14 7.82
C THR A 289 -23.45 15.03 8.85
N PRO A 290 -24.70 14.59 9.11
CA PRO A 290 -24.95 13.52 10.08
C PRO A 290 -24.34 12.18 9.66
N ASP A 291 -23.80 11.43 10.63
CA ASP A 291 -23.17 10.11 10.37
C ASP A 291 -24.08 9.12 9.63
N PRO A 292 -25.40 8.98 9.95
CA PRO A 292 -26.29 8.10 9.20
C PRO A 292 -26.38 8.44 7.70
N LEU A 293 -26.31 9.72 7.34
CA LEU A 293 -26.33 10.13 5.94
C LEU A 293 -25.05 9.69 5.23
N ILE A 294 -23.89 9.84 5.88
CA ILE A 294 -22.59 9.40 5.33
C ILE A 294 -22.61 7.88 5.12
N ARG A 295 -23.00 7.10 6.13
CA ARG A 295 -23.06 5.63 6.07
C ARG A 295 -23.96 5.13 4.94
N ASN A 296 -25.16 5.71 4.81
CA ASN A 296 -26.12 5.31 3.79
C ASN A 296 -25.74 5.78 2.37
N SER A 297 -24.74 6.66 2.22
CA SER A 297 -24.28 7.15 0.91
C SER A 297 -23.12 6.35 0.33
N VAL A 298 -22.58 5.37 1.07
CA VAL A 298 -21.50 4.50 0.57
C VAL A 298 -22.01 3.65 -0.59
N GLN A 299 -21.31 3.73 -1.72
CA GLN A 299 -21.60 2.92 -2.90
C GLN A 299 -20.63 1.74 -2.98
N ALA A 300 -21.17 0.52 -3.10
CA ALA A 300 -20.38 -0.65 -3.47
C ALA A 300 -20.31 -0.75 -5.00
N LEU A 301 -19.13 -0.53 -5.57
CA LEU A 301 -18.93 -0.49 -7.02
C LEU A 301 -18.73 -1.88 -7.65
N GLY A 302 -18.54 -2.90 -6.82
CA GLY A 302 -18.38 -4.29 -7.23
C GLY A 302 -17.03 -4.87 -6.84
N SER A 303 -16.83 -6.13 -7.22
CA SER A 303 -15.62 -6.89 -6.89
C SER A 303 -14.48 -6.60 -7.86
N LYS A 304 -13.31 -6.27 -7.29
CA LYS A 304 -12.03 -6.16 -8.02
C LYS A 304 -11.50 -7.51 -8.51
N GLY A 305 -12.09 -8.62 -8.07
CA GLY A 305 -11.62 -9.98 -8.34
C GLY A 305 -10.37 -10.38 -7.55
N THR A 306 -9.89 -9.52 -6.64
CA THR A 306 -8.68 -9.72 -5.85
C THR A 306 -8.77 -8.91 -4.55
N THR A 307 -8.04 -9.34 -3.52
CA THR A 307 -7.71 -8.47 -2.38
C THR A 307 -6.68 -7.43 -2.78
N THR A 308 -6.74 -6.28 -2.11
CA THR A 308 -5.94 -5.09 -2.43
C THR A 308 -5.41 -4.51 -1.14
N ASP A 309 -4.15 -4.13 -1.18
CA ASP A 309 -3.45 -3.36 -0.15
C ASP A 309 -3.54 -1.87 -0.55
N GLY A 310 -2.57 -1.36 -1.30
CA GLY A 310 -2.60 0.01 -1.80
C GLY A 310 -3.47 0.30 -3.03
N MET A 311 -3.93 1.55 -3.11
CA MET A 311 -4.65 2.13 -4.24
C MET A 311 -4.11 3.51 -4.61
N TYR A 312 -4.34 3.95 -5.84
CA TYR A 312 -4.03 5.32 -6.26
C TYR A 312 -4.82 5.71 -7.52
N ALA A 313 -5.12 6.99 -7.70
CA ALA A 313 -5.83 7.47 -8.89
C ALA A 313 -4.94 8.30 -9.82
N ASP A 314 -5.21 8.24 -11.12
CA ASP A 314 -4.56 9.11 -12.10
C ASP A 314 -5.35 10.40 -12.38
N ASN A 315 -4.74 11.28 -13.15
CA ASN A 315 -5.35 12.52 -13.67
C ASN A 315 -6.35 12.30 -14.82
N GLN A 316 -6.57 11.06 -15.26
CA GLN A 316 -7.48 10.70 -16.35
C GLN A 316 -8.78 10.03 -15.84
N GLY A 317 -8.86 9.80 -14.53
CA GLY A 317 -10.02 9.27 -13.84
C GLY A 317 -9.96 7.77 -13.54
N HIS A 318 -8.86 7.08 -13.84
CA HIS A 318 -8.71 5.67 -13.46
C HIS A 318 -8.27 5.53 -12.00
N VAL A 319 -8.74 4.45 -11.36
CA VAL A 319 -8.34 4.08 -10.00
C VAL A 319 -7.55 2.78 -10.06
N PHE A 320 -6.25 2.87 -9.85
CA PHE A 320 -5.34 1.73 -9.81
C PHE A 320 -5.36 1.08 -8.43
N TYR A 321 -5.20 -0.24 -8.41
CA TYR A 321 -5.19 -1.02 -7.19
C TYR A 321 -4.22 -2.20 -7.32
N THR A 322 -3.62 -2.58 -6.20
CA THR A 322 -2.81 -3.79 -6.14
C THR A 322 -3.67 -5.05 -6.18
N MET A 323 -3.16 -6.08 -6.84
CA MET A 323 -3.79 -7.39 -6.92
C MET A 323 -2.93 -8.39 -6.14
N LEU A 324 -3.27 -8.64 -4.87
CA LEU A 324 -2.51 -9.56 -4.03
C LEU A 324 -2.66 -11.01 -4.53
N GLU A 325 -3.89 -11.43 -4.81
CA GLU A 325 -4.19 -12.77 -5.36
C GLU A 325 -3.81 -12.86 -6.85
N GLY A 326 -3.93 -11.74 -7.57
CA GLY A 326 -3.65 -11.64 -9.00
C GLY A 326 -2.18 -11.39 -9.35
N LYS A 327 -1.31 -11.22 -8.35
CA LYS A 327 0.13 -10.92 -8.47
C LYS A 327 0.42 -9.78 -9.46
N GLY A 328 -0.07 -8.57 -9.18
CA GLY A 328 0.14 -7.43 -10.08
C GLY A 328 -0.68 -6.19 -9.77
N ILE A 329 -0.99 -5.41 -10.81
CA ILE A 329 -1.77 -4.17 -10.73
C ILE A 329 -3.01 -4.28 -11.62
N GLY A 330 -4.15 -3.84 -11.10
CA GLY A 330 -5.40 -3.65 -11.83
C GLY A 330 -5.83 -2.19 -11.80
N TYR A 331 -6.87 -1.86 -12.55
CA TYR A 331 -7.51 -0.56 -12.46
C TYR A 331 -9.02 -0.65 -12.68
N TYR A 332 -9.74 0.26 -12.03
CA TYR A 332 -11.15 0.52 -12.26
C TYR A 332 -11.29 1.76 -13.15
N SER A 333 -12.15 1.66 -14.17
CA SER A 333 -12.55 2.80 -14.99
C SER A 333 -13.95 3.26 -14.58
N PRO A 334 -14.10 4.42 -13.93
CA PRO A 334 -15.41 4.98 -13.59
C PRO A 334 -16.27 5.28 -14.82
N CYS A 335 -15.65 5.64 -15.95
CA CYS A 335 -16.34 5.94 -17.20
C CYS A 335 -17.11 4.73 -17.73
N THR A 336 -16.47 3.56 -17.77
CA THR A 336 -17.08 2.31 -18.25
C THR A 336 -17.63 1.43 -17.13
N ARG A 337 -17.44 1.84 -15.87
CA ARG A 337 -17.77 1.10 -14.65
C ARG A 337 -17.26 -0.34 -14.66
N SER A 338 -16.00 -0.53 -15.06
CA SER A 338 -15.41 -1.86 -15.22
C SER A 338 -14.00 -1.99 -14.63
N PHE A 339 -13.67 -3.21 -14.22
CA PHE A 339 -12.39 -3.59 -13.63
C PHE A 339 -11.52 -4.27 -14.68
N HIS A 340 -10.23 -3.93 -14.72
CA HIS A 340 -9.28 -4.40 -15.70
C HIS A 340 -7.98 -4.82 -15.03
N LYS A 341 -7.37 -5.90 -15.54
CA LYS A 341 -5.98 -6.25 -15.19
C LYS A 341 -5.04 -5.43 -16.08
N LEU A 342 -4.11 -4.71 -15.47
CA LEU A 342 -3.10 -3.95 -16.18
C LEU A 342 -1.86 -4.82 -16.48
N LEU A 343 -1.28 -5.39 -15.43
CA LEU A 343 -0.05 -6.17 -15.51
C LEU A 343 0.03 -7.20 -14.38
N SER A 344 0.89 -8.19 -14.55
CA SER A 344 1.15 -9.24 -13.55
C SER A 344 2.46 -9.95 -13.86
N ASP A 345 3.14 -10.37 -12.81
CA ASP A 345 4.39 -11.12 -12.86
C ASP A 345 4.43 -12.08 -11.66
N ASP A 346 5.00 -13.28 -11.82
CA ASP A 346 5.05 -14.26 -10.73
C ASP A 346 5.82 -13.78 -9.51
N ARG A 347 6.71 -12.79 -9.67
CA ARG A 347 7.47 -12.19 -8.57
C ARG A 347 6.69 -11.13 -7.79
N MET A 348 5.58 -10.61 -8.32
CA MET A 348 4.74 -9.58 -7.70
C MET A 348 3.88 -10.16 -6.57
N LEU A 349 4.55 -10.69 -5.54
CA LEU A 349 3.90 -11.18 -4.33
C LEU A 349 3.72 -10.02 -3.36
N TRP A 350 2.58 -9.96 -2.68
CA TRP A 350 2.19 -8.85 -1.80
C TRP A 350 2.58 -7.47 -2.36
N VAL A 351 1.90 -7.07 -3.44
CA VAL A 351 2.06 -5.74 -4.02
C VAL A 351 1.32 -4.74 -3.12
N ASP A 352 1.99 -3.65 -2.76
CA ASP A 352 1.57 -2.76 -1.66
C ASP A 352 1.34 -1.32 -2.18
N GLY A 353 2.29 -0.40 -2.01
CA GLY A 353 2.12 0.99 -2.42
C GLY A 353 2.08 1.20 -3.95
N VAL A 354 1.23 2.12 -4.41
CA VAL A 354 1.17 2.61 -5.79
C VAL A 354 1.43 4.11 -5.84
N ALA A 355 2.26 4.56 -6.77
CA ALA A 355 2.59 5.96 -6.99
C ALA A 355 2.78 6.26 -8.48
N PHE A 356 2.90 7.55 -8.83
CA PHE A 356 3.16 8.01 -10.19
C PHE A 356 4.49 8.76 -10.25
N ASP A 357 5.28 8.52 -11.30
CA ASP A 357 6.51 9.28 -11.55
C ASP A 357 6.27 10.64 -12.21
N GLN A 358 5.00 10.96 -12.46
CA GLN A 358 4.51 12.16 -13.15
C GLN A 358 5.01 12.30 -14.60
N ARG A 359 5.55 11.21 -15.17
CA ARG A 359 6.12 11.08 -16.51
C ARG A 359 5.53 9.86 -17.24
N GLY A 360 4.31 9.48 -16.89
CA GLY A 360 3.57 8.42 -17.55
C GLY A 360 3.79 7.01 -17.03
N SER A 361 4.49 6.83 -15.92
CA SER A 361 4.66 5.51 -15.30
C SER A 361 4.04 5.43 -13.91
N ILE A 362 3.49 4.26 -13.61
CA ILE A 362 3.25 3.85 -12.22
C ILE A 362 4.52 3.27 -11.62
N ILE A 363 4.72 3.54 -10.35
CA ILE A 363 5.74 2.97 -9.48
C ILE A 363 5.01 2.19 -8.41
N PHE A 364 5.44 0.96 -8.13
CA PHE A 364 4.85 0.16 -7.08
C PHE A 364 5.88 -0.78 -6.49
N ASN A 365 5.72 -1.14 -5.21
CA ASN A 365 6.57 -2.10 -4.55
C ASN A 365 5.83 -3.40 -4.28
N ASN A 366 6.62 -4.46 -4.08
CA ASN A 366 6.11 -5.72 -3.57
C ASN A 366 7.09 -6.30 -2.55
N ASN A 367 6.58 -7.11 -1.63
CA ASN A 367 7.33 -7.69 -0.52
C ASN A 367 6.89 -9.14 -0.23
N ARG A 368 7.29 -9.69 0.93
CA ARG A 368 6.91 -11.04 1.38
C ARG A 368 6.02 -11.02 2.63
N LEU A 369 5.21 -9.97 2.85
CA LEU A 369 4.43 -9.80 4.08
C LEU A 369 3.48 -10.97 4.37
N HIS A 370 2.90 -11.61 3.34
CA HIS A 370 2.10 -12.83 3.51
C HIS A 370 2.83 -13.97 4.25
N ARG A 371 4.17 -14.00 4.23
CA ARG A 371 4.97 -15.02 4.91
C ARG A 371 5.31 -14.67 6.36
N MET A 372 4.93 -13.48 6.83
CA MET A 372 5.17 -13.03 8.20
C MET A 372 3.98 -13.26 9.13
N PHE A 373 2.79 -13.57 8.60
CA PHE A 373 1.62 -13.84 9.44
C PHE A 373 1.68 -15.25 10.06
N GLY A 374 1.35 -15.33 11.35
CA GLY A 374 1.37 -16.60 12.09
C GLY A 374 2.79 -17.04 12.43
N GLU A 375 3.08 -18.33 12.22
CA GLU A 375 4.45 -18.81 12.30
C GLU A 375 5.18 -18.35 11.04
N PRO A 376 6.26 -17.54 11.14
CA PRO A 376 6.97 -17.04 9.99
C PRO A 376 7.34 -18.20 9.07
N GLN A 377 6.78 -18.19 7.86
CA GLN A 377 7.19 -19.17 6.86
C GLN A 377 8.62 -18.84 6.44
N ASN A 378 9.43 -19.85 6.10
CA ASN A 378 10.81 -19.62 5.69
C ASN A 378 10.85 -18.74 4.43
N ILE A 379 11.13 -17.46 4.62
CA ILE A 379 11.58 -16.56 3.56
C ILE A 379 13.01 -16.99 3.25
N ASP A 380 13.28 -17.32 1.99
CA ASP A 380 14.63 -17.54 1.50
C ASP A 380 15.31 -16.17 1.35
N TRP A 381 16.12 -15.81 2.34
CA TRP A 381 16.81 -14.52 2.38
C TRP A 381 18.06 -14.45 1.48
N ASP A 382 18.34 -15.51 0.71
CA ASP A 382 19.32 -15.51 -0.36
C ASP A 382 18.69 -15.17 -1.73
N ASP A 383 17.36 -15.25 -1.87
CA ASP A 383 16.63 -14.79 -3.07
C ASP A 383 16.80 -13.26 -3.25
N PRO A 384 17.46 -12.78 -4.32
CA PRO A 384 17.69 -11.35 -4.55
C PRO A 384 16.42 -10.55 -4.86
N TYR A 385 15.26 -11.22 -5.00
CA TYR A 385 13.99 -10.63 -5.42
C TYR A 385 12.89 -10.73 -4.37
N ASN A 386 13.24 -10.79 -3.08
CA ASN A 386 12.25 -10.75 -1.99
C ASN A 386 11.49 -9.43 -1.96
N LEU A 387 12.20 -8.32 -2.16
CA LEU A 387 11.68 -6.97 -2.08
C LEU A 387 12.01 -6.26 -3.39
N ILE A 388 11.02 -5.68 -4.06
CA ILE A 388 11.21 -5.11 -5.39
C ILE A 388 10.42 -3.80 -5.50
N ILE A 389 11.01 -2.81 -6.15
CA ILE A 389 10.31 -1.63 -6.66
C ILE A 389 10.29 -1.71 -8.18
N TRP A 390 9.09 -1.63 -8.73
CA TRP A 390 8.81 -1.73 -10.15
C TRP A 390 8.48 -0.37 -10.74
N ARG A 391 8.65 -0.28 -12.06
CA ARG A 391 8.13 0.80 -12.89
C ARG A 391 7.43 0.20 -14.10
N ALA A 392 6.21 0.65 -14.38
CA ALA A 392 5.49 0.29 -15.59
C ALA A 392 5.02 1.54 -16.31
N TYR A 393 5.38 1.68 -17.58
CA TYR A 393 4.93 2.80 -18.40
C TYR A 393 3.51 2.54 -18.91
N ILE A 394 2.60 3.48 -18.65
CA ILE A 394 1.17 3.32 -18.93
C ILE A 394 0.59 4.41 -19.84
N GLY A 395 1.34 5.48 -20.11
CA GLY A 395 0.96 6.48 -21.10
C GLY A 395 1.56 7.85 -20.82
N ARG A 396 1.94 8.59 -21.87
CA ARG A 396 2.74 9.83 -21.77
C ARG A 396 2.13 10.90 -20.86
N ASP A 397 0.80 11.02 -20.90
CA ASP A 397 0.06 12.10 -20.22
C ASP A 397 -0.55 11.64 -18.88
N VAL A 398 -0.21 10.43 -18.42
CA VAL A 398 -0.68 9.89 -17.16
C VAL A 398 0.18 10.40 -15.99
N LYS A 399 -0.50 10.97 -15.00
CA LYS A 399 0.07 11.54 -13.77
C LYS A 399 -0.83 11.18 -12.59
N SER A 400 -0.36 11.49 -11.37
CA SER A 400 -1.20 11.43 -10.17
C SER A 400 -2.46 12.29 -10.31
N TYR A 401 -3.54 11.90 -9.64
CA TYR A 401 -4.77 12.69 -9.44
C TYR A 401 -4.48 14.14 -9.04
N LEU A 402 -3.36 14.40 -8.35
CA LEU A 402 -2.87 15.73 -7.96
C LEU A 402 -2.64 16.70 -9.15
N TYR A 403 -2.49 16.18 -10.37
CA TYR A 403 -2.25 16.93 -11.60
C TYR A 403 -3.43 16.91 -12.59
N GLY A 404 -4.62 16.47 -12.15
CA GLY A 404 -5.87 16.53 -12.92
C GLY A 404 -6.60 17.84 -12.74
#